data_AF-A0A8D2DG25-F1
#
_entry.id   AF-A0A8D2DG25-F1
#
_cell.length_a   1.000
_cell.length_b   1.000
_cell.length_c   1.000
_cell.angle_alpha   90.00
_cell.angle_beta   90.00
_cell.angle_gamma   90.00
#
_symmetry.space_group_name_H-M   'P 1'
#
loop_
_entity.id
_entity.type
_entity.pdbx_description
1 polymer ?
#
loop_
_entity_poly.entity_id
_entity_poly.type
_entity_poly.pdbx_seq_one_letter_code
_entity_poly.pdbx_strand_id
1 'polypeptide(L)'
;MARPLSDRTPAPLLLGGPAGVPPGGGALLGLRSLLQGTSKPKEPASWLTSRDTPSPVDPDTVEVLMTFEPDPADLALSSIPGHETFDPRRHRFSEEELKPQPIMKKARKIQVPEEQKDEKYWSRRYKNNEAAKRSRDARRLKENQISVRAAFLEKENALLRQEVVSVRQELSHYRAVLSRYQAQHGAL
;
A
#
# COMPACT_ATOMS: atom_id res chain seq x y z
N MET A 1 3.82 -51.84 -31.63
CA MET A 1 2.68 -51.43 -32.49
C MET A 1 2.54 -49.92 -32.40
N ALA A 2 2.53 -49.27 -33.57
CA ALA A 2 2.55 -47.83 -33.76
C ALA A 2 1.17 -47.17 -33.53
N ARG A 3 1.18 -45.87 -33.24
CA ARG A 3 0.07 -44.98 -33.60
C ARG A 3 0.56 -44.00 -34.70
N PRO A 4 -0.19 -43.80 -35.79
CA PRO A 4 0.24 -43.04 -36.96
C PRO A 4 0.21 -41.51 -36.75
N LEU A 5 1.11 -40.85 -37.49
CA LEU A 5 1.47 -39.42 -37.50
C LEU A 5 0.52 -38.57 -38.38
N SER A 6 -0.77 -38.61 -38.14
CA SER A 6 -1.72 -37.82 -38.94
C SER A 6 -2.90 -37.40 -38.09
N ASP A 7 -2.71 -36.32 -37.33
CA ASP A 7 -3.73 -35.32 -36.95
C ASP A 7 -3.04 -34.22 -36.13
N ARG A 8 -2.36 -33.31 -36.84
CA ARG A 8 -1.97 -32.00 -36.32
C ARG A 8 -2.64 -30.93 -37.16
N THR A 9 -3.64 -30.29 -36.56
CA THR A 9 -4.26 -29.06 -37.05
C THR A 9 -3.17 -27.97 -37.20
N PRO A 10 -3.05 -27.27 -38.33
CA PRO A 10 -2.06 -26.19 -38.46
C PRO A 10 -2.50 -24.95 -37.65
N ALA A 11 -1.54 -24.38 -36.92
CA ALA A 11 -1.71 -23.09 -36.23
C ALA A 11 -1.81 -21.94 -37.27
N PRO A 12 -2.60 -20.89 -37.00
CA PRO A 12 -2.74 -19.79 -37.93
C PRO A 12 -1.47 -18.92 -37.97
N LEU A 13 -1.09 -18.53 -39.19
CA LEU A 13 0.01 -17.63 -39.50
C LEU A 13 -0.39 -16.20 -39.10
N LEU A 14 0.28 -15.63 -38.10
CA LEU A 14 0.21 -14.20 -37.79
C LEU A 14 1.19 -13.44 -38.70
N LEU A 15 0.60 -12.73 -39.65
CA LEU A 15 1.26 -11.83 -40.59
C LEU A 15 1.84 -10.62 -39.83
N GLY A 16 3.11 -10.32 -40.08
CA GLY A 16 3.79 -9.13 -39.56
C GLY A 16 3.29 -7.82 -40.16
N GLY A 17 3.36 -6.76 -39.36
CA GLY A 17 3.14 -5.36 -39.74
C GLY A 17 3.80 -4.41 -38.73
N PRO A 18 4.16 -3.18 -39.12
CA PRO A 18 5.46 -2.58 -38.81
C PRO A 18 5.51 -1.67 -37.57
N ALA A 19 6.76 -1.34 -37.21
CA ALA A 19 7.18 -0.39 -36.20
C ALA A 19 6.50 0.99 -36.33
N GLY A 20 5.95 1.48 -35.22
CA GLY A 20 5.35 2.80 -35.06
C GLY A 20 5.89 3.48 -33.79
N VAL A 21 6.37 4.70 -34.00
CA VAL A 21 7.08 5.62 -33.09
C VAL A 21 6.19 6.08 -31.91
N PRO A 22 6.73 6.36 -30.71
CA PRO A 22 5.95 6.85 -29.58
C PRO A 22 5.58 8.35 -29.74
N PRO A 23 4.34 8.78 -29.41
CA PRO A 23 4.01 10.18 -29.34
C PRO A 23 4.27 10.78 -27.95
N GLY A 24 4.99 11.90 -27.94
CA GLY A 24 4.60 13.09 -27.18
C GLY A 24 4.82 13.06 -25.68
N GLY A 25 6.03 13.44 -25.25
CA GLY A 25 6.30 13.90 -23.89
C GLY A 25 5.46 15.15 -23.56
N GLY A 26 4.65 15.02 -22.51
CA GLY A 26 3.83 16.09 -21.97
C GLY A 26 4.68 17.27 -21.47
N ALA A 27 4.17 18.46 -21.76
CA ALA A 27 4.75 19.75 -21.44
C ALA A 27 5.09 19.90 -19.95
N LEU A 28 6.38 20.08 -19.65
CA LEU A 28 6.83 20.55 -18.35
C LEU A 28 6.60 22.05 -18.25
N LEU A 29 5.59 22.38 -17.45
CA LEU A 29 5.37 23.60 -16.68
C LEU A 29 6.53 24.60 -16.71
N GLY A 30 6.41 25.59 -17.59
CA GLY A 30 7.11 26.85 -17.47
C GLY A 30 6.28 27.81 -16.61
N LEU A 31 6.65 27.96 -15.34
CA LEU A 31 6.34 29.16 -14.52
C LEU A 31 7.54 29.44 -13.61
N ARG A 32 8.53 30.15 -14.16
CA ARG A 32 9.65 30.75 -13.41
C ARG A 32 9.60 32.25 -13.64
N SER A 33 8.89 32.96 -12.78
CA SER A 33 8.90 34.41 -12.57
C SER A 33 8.05 34.63 -11.33
N LEU A 34 8.40 35.37 -10.28
CA LEU A 34 9.06 36.66 -10.25
C LEU A 34 9.61 36.83 -8.82
N LEU A 35 10.93 36.93 -8.65
CA LEU A 35 11.53 37.38 -7.41
C LEU A 35 11.66 38.90 -7.49
N GLN A 36 10.73 39.61 -6.84
CA GLN A 36 10.87 41.04 -6.55
C GLN A 36 9.92 41.48 -5.43
N GLY A 37 10.53 42.03 -4.37
CA GLY A 37 9.97 43.13 -3.58
C GLY A 37 8.86 42.79 -2.59
N THR A 38 9.22 42.58 -1.32
CA THR A 38 8.31 42.89 -0.21
C THR A 38 9.02 43.79 0.79
N SER A 39 8.79 45.10 0.64
CA SER A 39 8.90 46.06 1.73
C SER A 39 8.00 45.60 2.89
N LYS A 40 8.55 45.53 4.10
CA LYS A 40 7.79 45.27 5.33
C LYS A 40 6.73 46.35 5.54
N PRO A 41 5.44 46.04 5.69
CA PRO A 41 4.50 46.92 6.37
C PRO A 41 4.56 46.66 7.88
N LYS A 42 4.54 47.75 8.63
CA LYS A 42 4.47 47.84 10.08
C LYS A 42 2.99 47.67 10.48
N GLU A 43 2.63 46.58 11.16
CA GLU A 43 1.28 46.45 11.73
C GLU A 43 1.19 47.15 13.10
N PRO A 44 0.19 48.02 13.33
CA PRO A 44 -0.26 48.35 14.66
C PRO A 44 -1.34 47.37 15.13
N ALA A 45 -1.22 46.95 16.39
CA ALA A 45 -2.14 46.07 17.09
C ALA A 45 -3.62 46.49 16.95
N SER A 46 -4.51 45.53 16.67
CA SER A 46 -5.93 45.67 16.98
C SER A 46 -6.53 44.33 17.36
N TRP A 47 -7.19 44.34 18.51
CA TRP A 47 -7.85 43.24 19.17
C TRP A 47 -9.04 42.73 18.35
N LEU A 48 -8.94 41.55 17.71
CA LEU A 48 -10.12 40.86 17.20
C LEU A 48 -9.95 39.33 17.22
N THR A 49 -10.88 38.71 17.94
CA THR A 49 -11.32 37.31 17.88
C THR A 49 -10.43 36.28 18.60
N SER A 50 -10.84 35.88 19.81
CA SER A 50 -10.77 34.46 20.21
C SER A 50 -11.61 33.69 19.19
N ARG A 51 -11.01 33.36 18.06
CA ARG A 51 -11.55 32.38 17.15
C ARG A 51 -11.05 31.05 17.70
N ASP A 52 -11.88 30.39 18.50
CA ASP A 52 -11.72 28.98 18.86
C ASP A 52 -11.92 28.14 17.59
N THR A 53 -11.07 28.34 16.59
CA THR A 53 -10.83 27.33 15.58
C THR A 53 -9.97 26.29 16.28
N PRO A 54 -10.47 25.07 16.55
CA PRO A 54 -9.58 24.00 16.98
C PRO A 54 -8.44 23.94 15.96
N SER A 55 -7.22 23.96 16.48
CA SER A 55 -5.99 23.73 15.71
C SER A 55 -6.24 22.59 14.72
N PRO A 56 -5.68 22.62 13.50
CA PRO A 56 -5.85 21.53 12.54
C PRO A 56 -5.64 20.20 13.27
N VAL A 57 -6.69 19.38 13.36
CA VAL A 57 -6.63 18.10 14.04
C VAL A 57 -5.55 17.29 13.32
N ASP A 58 -4.52 16.88 14.06
CA ASP A 58 -3.48 16.03 13.50
C ASP A 58 -4.15 14.73 13.03
N PRO A 59 -4.16 14.41 11.72
CA PRO A 59 -4.85 13.24 11.21
C PRO A 59 -4.33 11.93 11.84
N ASP A 60 -3.08 11.90 12.35
CA ASP A 60 -2.53 10.74 13.04
C ASP A 60 -3.11 10.54 14.46
N THR A 61 -3.83 11.52 15.02
CA THR A 61 -4.48 11.43 16.36
C THR A 61 -5.93 10.99 16.32
N VAL A 62 -6.52 10.87 15.13
CA VAL A 62 -7.90 10.41 14.96
C VAL A 62 -7.93 8.88 15.09
N GLU A 63 -8.14 8.40 16.31
CA GLU A 63 -8.38 6.98 16.56
C GLU A 63 -9.86 6.65 16.31
N VAL A 64 -10.13 5.89 15.26
CA VAL A 64 -11.46 5.31 15.04
C VAL A 64 -11.67 4.22 16.10
N LEU A 65 -12.76 4.33 16.88
CA LEU A 65 -13.13 3.28 17.84
C LEU A 65 -13.56 2.02 17.07
N MET A 66 -12.58 1.22 16.68
CA MET A 66 -12.78 0.01 15.91
C MET A 66 -12.46 -1.22 16.76
N THR A 67 -13.44 -2.12 16.89
CA THR A 67 -13.22 -3.47 17.41
C THR A 67 -12.70 -4.34 16.26
N PHE A 68 -11.39 -4.33 16.05
CA PHE A 68 -10.73 -5.29 15.16
C PHE A 68 -10.05 -6.37 16.00
N GLU A 69 -10.56 -7.58 15.87
CA GLU A 69 -10.01 -8.82 16.43
C GLU A 69 -9.64 -9.71 15.24
N PRO A 70 -8.33 -9.90 14.95
CA PRO A 70 -7.92 -10.84 13.92
C PRO A 70 -8.22 -12.29 14.35
N ASP A 71 -8.37 -13.19 13.38
CA ASP A 71 -8.49 -14.62 13.66
C ASP A 71 -7.24 -15.09 14.46
N PRO A 72 -7.42 -15.82 15.58
CA PRO A 72 -6.31 -16.41 16.33
C PRO A 72 -5.29 -17.16 15.45
N ALA A 73 -5.74 -17.82 14.38
CA ALA A 73 -4.86 -18.51 13.45
C ALA A 73 -3.95 -17.53 12.69
N ASP A 74 -4.51 -16.44 12.18
CA ASP A 74 -3.76 -15.42 11.44
C ASP A 74 -2.79 -14.67 12.36
N LEU A 75 -3.20 -14.41 13.60
CA LEU A 75 -2.36 -13.78 14.62
C LEU A 75 -1.16 -14.67 14.97
N ALA A 76 -1.38 -15.97 15.14
CA ALA A 76 -0.31 -16.93 15.40
C ALA A 76 0.67 -17.03 14.23
N LEU A 77 0.16 -17.03 12.99
CA LEU A 77 0.98 -17.09 11.77
C LEU A 77 1.73 -15.79 11.47
N SER A 78 1.29 -14.67 12.03
CA SER A 78 1.90 -13.34 11.88
C SER A 78 2.88 -12.98 13.00
N SER A 79 2.90 -13.77 14.08
CA SER A 79 3.75 -13.56 15.25
C SER A 79 4.94 -14.53 15.28
N ILE A 80 6.09 -14.09 15.78
CA ILE A 80 7.26 -14.96 15.98
C ILE A 80 7.19 -15.53 17.39
N PRO A 81 7.31 -16.86 17.60
CA PRO A 81 7.35 -17.46 18.93
C PRO A 81 8.46 -16.84 19.79
N GLY A 82 8.10 -16.39 21.00
CA GLY A 82 9.04 -15.74 21.93
C GLY A 82 9.31 -14.26 21.65
N HIS A 83 8.61 -13.66 20.69
CA HIS A 83 8.63 -12.23 20.42
C HIS A 83 7.27 -11.60 20.74
N GLU A 84 7.20 -10.26 20.77
CA GLU A 84 5.93 -9.53 20.90
C GLU A 84 4.94 -9.96 19.81
N THR A 85 3.68 -10.16 20.21
CA THR A 85 2.59 -10.52 19.29
C THR A 85 2.38 -9.41 18.27
N PHE A 86 2.13 -9.79 17.02
CA PHE A 86 1.93 -8.83 15.95
C PHE A 86 0.66 -8.00 16.17
N ASP A 87 0.80 -6.67 16.26
CA ASP A 87 -0.31 -5.73 16.36
C ASP A 87 -0.48 -4.94 15.04
N PRO A 88 -1.57 -5.18 14.29
CA PRO A 88 -1.81 -4.50 13.02
C PRO A 88 -2.10 -2.99 13.16
N ARG A 89 -2.51 -2.53 14.35
CA ARG A 89 -2.78 -1.10 14.63
C ARG A 89 -1.50 -0.28 14.70
N ARG A 90 -0.47 -0.87 15.33
CA ARG A 90 0.80 -0.19 15.62
C ARG A 90 1.84 -0.36 14.54
N HIS A 91 1.79 -1.47 13.80
CA HIS A 91 2.83 -1.78 12.83
C HIS A 91 2.71 -0.92 11.56
N ARG A 92 3.77 -0.21 11.14
CA ARG A 92 3.84 0.57 9.88
C ARG A 92 4.91 0.02 8.92
N PHE A 93 4.49 -0.56 7.78
CA PHE A 93 5.37 -1.06 6.72
C PHE A 93 5.88 0.13 5.93
N SER A 94 7.17 0.14 5.63
CA SER A 94 7.75 1.13 4.72
C SER A 94 7.40 0.79 3.27
N GLU A 95 7.44 1.81 2.41
CA GLU A 95 7.28 1.63 0.96
C GLU A 95 8.36 0.67 0.39
N GLU A 96 9.55 0.69 0.99
CA GLU A 96 10.67 -0.20 0.66
C GLU A 96 10.36 -1.66 1.01
N GLU A 97 9.63 -1.89 2.11
CA GLU A 97 9.23 -3.23 2.52
C GLU A 97 8.12 -3.80 1.65
N LEU A 98 7.22 -2.96 1.14
CA LEU A 98 6.12 -3.41 0.29
C LEU A 98 6.57 -3.69 -1.15
N LYS A 99 7.72 -3.14 -1.57
CA LYS A 99 8.28 -3.39 -2.89
C LYS A 99 8.64 -4.88 -3.08
N PRO A 100 8.35 -5.45 -4.25
CA PRO A 100 8.73 -6.83 -4.55
C PRO A 100 10.25 -6.97 -4.51
N GLN A 101 10.71 -8.08 -3.95
CA GLN A 101 12.14 -8.38 -3.92
C GLN A 101 12.70 -8.46 -5.35
N PRO A 102 13.87 -7.84 -5.63
CA PRO A 102 14.48 -7.87 -6.95
C PRO A 102 14.66 -9.30 -7.46
N ILE A 103 14.21 -9.57 -8.69
CA ILE A 103 14.35 -10.89 -9.30
C ILE A 103 15.80 -11.07 -9.74
N MET A 104 16.56 -11.83 -8.96
CA MET A 104 17.90 -12.26 -9.33
C MET A 104 17.81 -13.50 -10.22
N LYS A 105 18.47 -13.47 -11.39
CA LYS A 105 18.56 -14.64 -12.26
C LYS A 105 19.38 -15.72 -11.56
N LYS A 106 18.79 -16.90 -11.36
CA LYS A 106 19.52 -18.05 -10.83
C LYS A 106 20.66 -18.44 -11.77
N ALA A 107 21.82 -18.76 -11.20
CA ALA A 107 22.90 -19.40 -11.94
C ALA A 107 22.42 -20.73 -12.53
N ARG A 108 23.05 -21.17 -13.64
CA ARG A 108 22.75 -22.47 -14.24
C ARG A 108 23.07 -23.57 -13.23
N LYS A 109 22.15 -24.53 -13.09
CA LYS A 109 22.33 -25.68 -12.19
C LYS A 109 23.34 -26.64 -12.84
N ILE A 110 24.53 -26.71 -12.27
CA ILE A 110 25.53 -27.74 -12.63
C ILE A 110 25.25 -28.96 -11.75
N GLN A 111 24.99 -30.10 -12.37
CA GLN A 111 24.85 -31.36 -11.63
C GLN A 111 26.24 -31.88 -11.30
N VAL A 112 26.46 -32.20 -10.02
CA VAL A 112 27.70 -32.83 -9.56
C VAL A 112 27.50 -34.34 -9.66
N PRO A 113 28.33 -35.07 -10.43
CA PRO A 113 28.32 -36.54 -10.49
C PRO A 113 28.40 -37.16 -9.09
N GLU A 114 27.83 -38.35 -8.89
CA GLU A 114 27.75 -38.98 -7.57
C GLU A 114 29.14 -39.22 -6.97
N GLU A 115 30.07 -39.64 -7.82
CA GLU A 115 31.46 -39.93 -7.45
C GLU A 115 32.23 -38.67 -6.99
N GLN A 116 31.70 -37.48 -7.28
CA GLN A 116 32.29 -36.18 -6.95
C GLN A 116 31.57 -35.45 -5.80
N LYS A 117 30.57 -36.09 -5.16
CA LYS A 117 29.89 -35.52 -3.99
C LYS A 117 30.72 -35.73 -2.73
N ASP A 118 31.70 -34.87 -2.55
CA ASP A 118 32.53 -34.80 -1.36
C ASP A 118 31.80 -34.19 -0.13
N GLU A 119 32.45 -34.25 1.03
CA GLU A 119 31.93 -33.65 2.27
C GLU A 119 31.70 -32.13 2.13
N LYS A 120 32.52 -31.45 1.32
CA LYS A 120 32.38 -30.02 1.02
C LYS A 120 31.09 -29.75 0.24
N TYR A 121 30.73 -30.60 -0.72
CA TYR A 121 29.45 -30.53 -1.43
C TYR A 121 28.28 -30.69 -0.47
N TRP A 122 28.28 -31.72 0.37
CA TRP A 122 27.20 -31.96 1.34
C TRP A 122 27.04 -30.80 2.33
N SER A 123 28.16 -30.27 2.84
CA SER A 123 28.16 -29.08 3.69
C SER A 123 27.54 -27.85 3.00
N ARG A 124 27.87 -27.60 1.73
CA ARG A 124 27.24 -26.51 0.94
C ARG A 124 25.74 -26.77 0.73
N ARG A 125 25.37 -28.01 0.42
CA ARG A 125 23.97 -28.40 0.15
C ARG A 125 23.09 -28.23 1.37
N TYR A 126 23.58 -28.65 2.54
CA TYR A 126 22.94 -28.45 3.83
C TYR A 126 22.73 -26.96 4.14
N LYS A 127 23.79 -26.14 4.05
CA LYS A 127 23.70 -24.69 4.26
C LYS A 127 22.69 -24.02 3.34
N ASN A 128 22.65 -24.41 2.06
CA ASN A 128 21.68 -23.87 1.10
C ASN A 128 20.23 -24.27 1.42
N ASN A 129 19.99 -25.50 1.86
CA ASN A 129 18.66 -25.94 2.30
C ASN A 129 18.17 -25.12 3.49
N GLU A 130 19.03 -24.94 4.50
CA GLU A 130 18.71 -24.14 5.68
C GLU A 130 18.46 -22.68 5.33
N ALA A 131 19.28 -22.09 4.46
CA ALA A 131 19.07 -20.73 3.97
C ALA A 131 17.76 -20.61 3.18
N ALA A 132 17.43 -21.59 2.33
CA ALA A 132 16.19 -21.60 1.57
C ALA A 132 14.96 -21.75 2.48
N LYS A 133 15.04 -22.57 3.53
CA LYS A 133 13.98 -22.70 4.54
C LYS A 133 13.76 -21.36 5.25
N ARG A 134 14.81 -20.78 5.84
CA ARG A 134 14.73 -19.47 6.50
C ARG A 134 14.21 -18.37 5.57
N SER A 135 14.63 -18.34 4.31
CA SER A 135 14.14 -17.36 3.34
C SER A 135 12.65 -17.51 3.05
N ARG A 136 12.14 -18.74 2.94
CA ARG A 136 10.71 -19.00 2.75
C ARG A 136 9.90 -18.61 3.98
N ASP A 137 10.37 -18.97 5.17
CA ASP A 137 9.65 -18.70 6.41
C ASP A 137 9.60 -17.19 6.69
N ALA A 138 10.70 -16.47 6.47
CA ALA A 138 10.73 -15.01 6.56
C ALA A 138 9.79 -14.33 5.56
N ARG A 139 9.72 -14.84 4.31
CA ARG A 139 8.77 -14.31 3.32
C ARG A 139 7.33 -14.53 3.76
N ARG A 140 6.98 -15.74 4.17
CA ARG A 140 5.62 -16.09 4.61
C ARG A 140 5.18 -15.27 5.81
N LEU A 141 6.05 -15.13 6.82
CA LEU A 141 5.76 -14.30 7.99
C LEU A 141 5.40 -12.87 7.57
N LYS A 142 6.22 -12.27 6.70
CA LYS A 142 5.95 -10.92 6.19
C LYS A 142 4.63 -10.83 5.41
N GLU A 143 4.34 -11.82 4.56
CA GLU A 143 3.07 -11.89 3.82
C GLU A 143 1.86 -12.00 4.76
N ASN A 144 1.96 -12.79 5.83
CA ASN A 144 0.91 -12.92 6.85
C ASN A 144 0.68 -11.60 7.60
N GLN A 145 1.76 -10.93 8.04
CA GLN A 145 1.67 -9.63 8.70
C GLN A 145 1.04 -8.56 7.80
N ILE A 146 1.40 -8.54 6.52
CA ILE A 146 0.79 -7.65 5.53
C ILE A 146 -0.70 -7.96 5.39
N SER A 147 -1.07 -9.23 5.33
CA SER A 147 -2.47 -9.66 5.18
C SER A 147 -3.33 -9.23 6.36
N VAL A 148 -2.89 -9.49 7.60
CA VAL A 148 -3.62 -9.11 8.82
C VAL A 148 -3.78 -7.59 8.90
N ARG A 149 -2.72 -6.85 8.55
CA ARG A 149 -2.80 -5.39 8.57
C ARG A 149 -3.65 -4.80 7.45
N ALA A 150 -3.62 -5.39 6.25
CA ALA A 150 -4.50 -4.98 5.16
C ALA A 150 -5.96 -5.12 5.58
N ALA A 151 -6.33 -6.26 6.19
CA ALA A 151 -7.67 -6.49 6.72
C ALA A 151 -8.07 -5.46 7.80
N PHE A 152 -7.13 -5.08 8.68
CA PHE A 152 -7.34 -4.00 9.65
C PHE A 152 -7.65 -2.67 8.95
N LEU A 153 -6.79 -2.24 8.01
CA LEU A 153 -6.94 -0.97 7.30
C LEU A 153 -8.21 -0.94 6.43
N GLU A 154 -8.61 -2.06 5.83
CA GLU A 154 -9.85 -2.17 5.07
C GLU A 154 -11.08 -1.92 5.95
N LYS A 155 -11.10 -2.49 7.16
CA LYS A 155 -12.18 -2.28 8.12
C LYS A 155 -12.21 -0.84 8.62
N GLU A 156 -11.06 -0.27 8.97
CA GLU A 156 -10.95 1.11 9.43
C GLU A 156 -11.40 2.09 8.33
N ASN A 157 -10.96 1.87 7.09
CA ASN A 157 -11.35 2.69 5.96
C ASN A 157 -12.85 2.62 5.68
N ALA A 158 -13.48 1.45 5.86
CA ALA A 158 -14.93 1.30 5.72
C ALA A 158 -15.69 2.12 6.79
N LEU A 159 -15.23 2.10 8.05
CA LEU A 159 -15.82 2.91 9.12
C LEU A 159 -15.65 4.41 8.86
N LEU A 160 -14.45 4.85 8.49
CA LEU A 160 -14.18 6.25 8.13
C LEU A 160 -15.07 6.72 6.98
N ARG A 161 -15.28 5.87 5.96
CA ARG A 161 -16.21 6.18 4.85
C ARG A 161 -17.64 6.34 5.34
N GLN A 162 -18.09 5.51 6.28
CA GLN A 162 -19.42 5.62 6.88
C GLN A 162 -19.56 6.91 7.69
N GLU A 163 -18.57 7.28 8.49
CA GLU A 163 -18.54 8.53 9.27
C GLU A 163 -18.59 9.76 8.36
N VAL A 164 -17.81 9.75 7.27
CA VAL A 164 -17.85 10.82 6.25
C VAL A 164 -19.25 10.95 5.64
N VAL A 165 -19.93 9.84 5.36
CA VAL A 165 -21.32 9.87 4.85
C VAL A 165 -22.27 10.45 5.90
N SER A 166 -22.17 10.03 7.16
CA SER A 166 -23.00 10.54 8.26
C SER A 166 -22.86 12.05 8.43
N VAL A 167 -21.62 12.55 8.51
CA VAL A 167 -21.33 13.98 8.66
C VAL A 167 -21.87 14.77 7.46
N ARG A 168 -21.75 14.24 6.24
CA ARG A 168 -22.32 14.90 5.04
C ARG A 168 -23.85 14.97 5.10
N GLN A 169 -24.53 13.94 5.60
CA GLN A 169 -25.98 13.94 5.78
C GLN A 169 -26.42 14.97 6.83
N GLU A 170 -25.74 15.04 7.97
CA GLU A 170 -25.99 16.04 9.00
C GLU A 170 -25.79 17.46 8.48
N LEU A 171 -24.69 17.73 7.78
CA LEU A 171 -24.45 19.03 7.15
C LEU A 171 -25.52 19.39 6.12
N SER A 172 -25.98 18.41 5.32
CA SER A 172 -27.08 18.62 4.38
C SER A 172 -28.38 18.95 5.13
N HIS A 173 -28.66 18.26 6.24
CA HIS A 173 -29.82 18.52 7.07
C HIS A 173 -29.79 19.94 7.66
N TYR A 174 -28.68 20.33 8.28
CA TYR A 174 -28.54 21.67 8.87
C TYR A 174 -28.61 22.76 7.81
N ARG A 175 -28.00 22.58 6.63
CA ARG A 175 -28.14 23.51 5.50
C ARG A 175 -29.60 23.69 5.08
N ALA A 176 -30.37 22.60 5.02
CA ALA A 176 -31.80 22.68 4.69
C ALA A 176 -32.62 23.40 5.78
N VAL A 177 -32.30 23.18 7.06
CA VAL A 177 -32.92 23.91 8.18
C VAL A 177 -32.58 25.40 8.12
N LEU A 178 -31.31 25.76 7.93
CA LEU A 178 -30.87 27.14 7.82
C LEU A 178 -31.52 27.85 6.62
N SER A 179 -31.61 27.17 5.47
CA SER A 179 -32.28 27.70 4.28
C SER A 179 -33.75 28.00 4.54
N ARG A 180 -34.46 27.11 5.25
CA ARG A 180 -35.87 27.34 5.66
C ARG A 180 -35.99 28.51 6.63
N TYR A 181 -35.09 28.61 7.60
CA TYR A 181 -35.07 29.71 8.57
C TYR A 181 -34.82 31.06 7.89
N GLN A 182 -33.83 31.14 7.00
CA GLN A 182 -33.51 32.34 6.22
C GLN A 182 -34.69 32.77 5.33
N ALA A 183 -35.41 31.82 4.74
CA ALA A 183 -36.60 32.12 3.93
C ALA A 183 -37.75 32.72 4.77
N GLN A 184 -37.85 32.34 6.06
CA GLN A 184 -38.90 32.83 6.96
C GLN A 184 -38.55 34.17 7.66
N HIS A 185 -37.28 34.36 8.04
CA HIS A 185 -36.86 35.46 8.90
C HIS A 185 -35.93 36.47 8.20
N GLY A 186 -35.62 36.26 6.92
CA GLY A 186 -34.63 37.06 6.19
C GLY A 186 -33.20 36.55 6.40
N ALA A 187 -32.25 37.14 5.67
CA ALA A 187 -30.83 36.84 5.84
C ALA A 187 -30.37 37.29 7.24
N LEU A 188 -29.59 36.43 7.91
CA LEU A 188 -28.84 36.79 9.12
C LEU A 188 -27.75 37.81 8.78
#